data_AF-K3XCF2-F1
#
_entry.id   AF-K3XCF2-F1
#
_cell.length_a   1.000
_cell.length_b   1.000
_cell.length_c   1.000
_cell.angle_alpha   90.00
_cell.angle_beta   90.00
_cell.angle_gamma   90.00
#
_symmetry.space_group_name_H-M   'P 1'
#
loop_
_entity.id
_entity.type
_entity.pdbx_description
1 polymer ?
#
loop_
_entity_poly.entity_id
_entity_poly.type
_entity_poly.pdbx_seq_one_letter_code
_entity_poly.pdbx_strand_id
1 'polypeptide(L)'
;MGGKRDPNDPRANLFLEYCKYLQYFKPKVFVIENVIGILSVKDRSSNLVIDKIMGVLSEKYNCMINKLYSCDFEVPQLRRRVIIMGIRKDLNVLSEPIIPINPNNRILLNELLLALMQNERECETKVKGMGLSS
;
A
#
# COMPACT_ATOMS: atom_id res chain seq x y z
N MET A 1 11.79 -0.57 14.63
CA MET A 1 12.40 -1.86 14.23
C MET A 1 11.34 -2.94 14.39
N GLY A 2 11.03 -3.70 13.33
CA GLY A 2 10.08 -4.82 13.40
C GLY A 2 10.72 -5.99 14.15
N GLY A 3 9.94 -6.63 15.03
CA GLY A 3 10.40 -7.72 15.90
C GLY A 3 11.13 -8.82 15.15
N LYS A 4 12.06 -9.49 15.85
CA LYS A 4 12.86 -10.62 15.35
C LYS A 4 11.97 -11.55 14.53
N ARG A 5 12.41 -11.85 13.29
CA ARG A 5 11.73 -12.79 12.38
C ARG A 5 11.87 -14.18 12.99
N ASP A 6 10.79 -14.67 13.59
CA ASP A 6 10.67 -16.06 14.03
C ASP A 6 10.47 -16.93 12.77
N PRO A 7 11.31 -17.95 12.52
CA PRO A 7 11.11 -18.89 11.42
C PRO A 7 9.79 -19.68 11.51
N ASN A 8 9.16 -19.72 12.68
CA ASN A 8 7.85 -20.34 12.93
C ASN A 8 6.71 -19.32 12.97
N ASP A 9 6.97 -18.09 12.51
CA ASP A 9 5.99 -17.02 12.52
C ASP A 9 4.75 -17.38 11.67
N PRO A 10 3.56 -17.53 12.28
CA PRO A 10 2.35 -17.91 11.56
C PRO A 10 1.93 -16.86 10.52
N ARG A 11 2.49 -15.63 10.56
CA ARG A 11 2.24 -14.58 9.58
C ARG A 11 2.74 -14.94 8.17
N ALA A 12 3.74 -15.81 8.06
CA ALA A 12 4.17 -16.33 6.74
C ALA A 12 3.05 -17.17 6.08
N ASN A 13 2.22 -17.85 6.89
CA ASN A 13 1.10 -18.64 6.38
C ASN A 13 -0.03 -17.77 5.84
N LEU A 14 -0.24 -16.55 6.38
CA LEU A 14 -1.33 -15.68 5.94
C LEU A 14 -1.25 -15.35 4.44
N PHE A 15 -0.03 -15.18 3.92
CA PHE A 15 0.16 -14.92 2.49
C PHE A 15 -0.20 -16.15 1.64
N LEU A 16 0.18 -17.35 2.07
CA LEU A 16 -0.17 -18.60 1.38
C LEU A 16 -1.68 -18.84 1.39
N GLU A 17 -2.36 -18.55 2.51
CA GLU A 17 -3.83 -18.59 2.59
C GLU A 17 -4.47 -17.60 1.62
N TYR A 18 -3.93 -16.39 1.49
CA TYR A 18 -4.42 -15.43 0.50
C TYR A 18 -4.33 -15.97 -0.93
N CYS A 19 -3.22 -16.63 -1.29
CA CYS A 19 -3.09 -17.28 -2.59
C CYS A 19 -4.16 -18.36 -2.82
N LYS A 20 -4.52 -19.14 -1.78
CA LYS A 20 -5.62 -20.13 -1.86
C LYS A 20 -6.96 -19.44 -2.15
N TYR A 21 -7.25 -18.32 -1.49
CA TYR A 21 -8.46 -17.54 -1.78
C TYR A 21 -8.49 -17.00 -3.20
N LEU A 22 -7.36 -16.49 -3.72
CA LEU A 22 -7.27 -16.04 -5.10
C LEU A 22 -7.53 -17.19 -6.10
N GLN A 23 -7.03 -18.38 -5.83
CA GLN A 23 -7.27 -19.56 -6.68
C GLN A 23 -8.72 -20.04 -6.63
N TYR A 24 -9.37 -19.94 -5.47
CA TYR A 24 -10.76 -20.36 -5.25
C TYR A 24 -11.75 -19.37 -5.89
N PHE A 25 -11.71 -18.10 -5.47
CA PHE A 25 -12.65 -17.08 -5.92
C PHE A 25 -12.37 -16.58 -7.34
N LYS A 26 -11.11 -16.68 -7.80
CA LYS A 26 -10.65 -16.21 -9.11
C LYS A 26 -11.15 -14.79 -9.41
N PRO A 27 -10.90 -13.78 -8.55
CA PRO A 27 -11.41 -12.43 -8.78
C PRO A 27 -10.88 -11.86 -10.10
N LYS A 28 -11.60 -10.89 -10.70
CA LYS A 28 -11.16 -10.18 -11.91
C LYS A 28 -9.84 -9.43 -11.69
N VAL A 29 -9.72 -8.81 -10.52
CA VAL A 29 -8.56 -8.04 -10.09
C VAL A 29 -8.31 -8.35 -8.61
N PHE A 30 -7.05 -8.41 -8.20
CA PHE A 30 -6.69 -8.42 -6.79
C PHE A 30 -5.61 -7.37 -6.50
N VAL A 31 -5.53 -6.96 -5.23
CA VAL A 31 -4.47 -6.10 -4.69
C VAL A 31 -3.98 -6.71 -3.38
N ILE A 32 -2.67 -6.63 -3.14
CA ILE A 32 -2.01 -7.00 -1.89
C ILE A 32 -1.13 -5.83 -1.47
N GLU A 33 -1.32 -5.31 -0.27
CA GLU A 33 -0.42 -4.35 0.36
C GLU A 33 0.51 -5.07 1.34
N ASN A 34 1.79 -4.71 1.32
CA ASN A 34 2.74 -5.18 2.32
C ASN A 34 3.89 -4.18 2.54
N VAL A 35 4.63 -4.35 3.64
CA VAL A 35 5.88 -3.62 3.88
C VAL A 35 6.95 -4.05 2.87
N ILE A 36 7.88 -3.14 2.56
CA ILE A 36 9.01 -3.40 1.64
C ILE A 36 9.82 -4.65 1.99
N GLY A 37 9.86 -5.02 3.27
CA GLY A 37 10.56 -6.19 3.77
C GLY A 37 10.07 -7.52 3.17
N ILE A 38 8.87 -7.57 2.57
CA ILE A 38 8.36 -8.76 1.88
C ILE A 38 9.24 -9.19 0.71
N LEU A 39 9.87 -8.23 0.01
CA LEU A 39 10.70 -8.49 -1.16
C LEU A 39 12.04 -9.15 -0.82
N SER A 40 12.40 -9.21 0.47
CA SER A 40 13.64 -9.83 0.95
C SER A 40 13.40 -11.07 1.81
N VAL A 41 12.15 -11.51 1.96
CA VAL A 41 11.84 -12.74 2.71
C VAL A 41 12.32 -13.94 1.92
N LYS A 42 13.15 -14.76 2.57
CA LYS A 42 13.64 -16.02 2.03
C LYS A 42 13.05 -17.20 2.78
N ASP A 43 12.83 -18.30 2.08
CA ASP A 43 12.48 -19.57 2.68
C ASP A 43 13.73 -20.31 3.23
N ARG A 44 13.51 -21.52 3.77
CA ARG A 44 14.59 -22.37 4.30
C ARG A 44 15.62 -22.79 3.25
N SER A 45 15.24 -22.77 1.97
CA SER A 45 16.11 -23.06 0.83
C SER A 45 16.77 -21.80 0.26
N SER A 46 16.72 -20.68 0.98
CA SER A 46 17.29 -19.38 0.58
C SER A 46 16.69 -18.74 -0.69
N ASN A 47 15.54 -19.23 -1.16
CA ASN A 47 14.83 -18.65 -2.29
C ASN A 47 13.94 -17.51 -1.82
N LEU A 48 13.77 -16.47 -2.64
CA LEU A 48 12.83 -15.40 -2.34
C LEU A 48 11.40 -15.94 -2.38
N VAL A 49 10.67 -15.73 -1.30
CA VAL A 49 9.27 -16.19 -1.18
C VAL A 49 8.39 -15.48 -2.21
N ILE A 50 8.67 -14.21 -2.50
CA ILE A 50 7.95 -13.43 -3.51
C ILE A 50 8.05 -14.03 -4.91
N ASP A 51 9.19 -14.63 -5.29
CA ASP A 51 9.35 -15.22 -6.61
C ASP A 51 8.46 -16.46 -6.77
N LYS A 52 8.35 -17.28 -5.72
CA LYS A 52 7.44 -18.44 -5.69
C LYS A 52 5.98 -18.01 -5.83
N ILE A 53 5.60 -16.98 -5.08
CA ILE A 53 4.26 -16.40 -5.14
C ILE A 53 3.94 -15.92 -6.55
N MET A 54 4.84 -15.13 -7.13
CA MET A 54 4.65 -14.56 -8.46
C MET A 54 4.60 -15.66 -9.52
N GLY A 55 5.38 -16.74 -9.37
CA GLY A 55 5.28 -17.92 -10.24
C GLY A 55 3.87 -18.49 -10.29
N VAL A 56 3.24 -18.71 -9.13
CA VAL A 56 1.87 -19.26 -9.04
C VAL A 56 0.81 -18.27 -9.54
N LEU A 57 0.87 -17.01 -9.10
CA LEU A 57 -0.15 -16.02 -9.46
C LEU A 57 -0.10 -15.67 -10.95
N SER A 58 1.11 -15.63 -11.53
CA SER A 58 1.30 -15.30 -12.94
C SER A 58 0.76 -16.34 -13.90
N GLU A 59 0.33 -17.52 -13.44
CA GLU A 59 -0.36 -18.49 -14.29
C GLU A 59 -1.69 -17.92 -14.81
N LYS A 60 -2.49 -17.32 -13.90
CA LYS A 60 -3.86 -16.84 -14.18
C LYS A 60 -3.99 -15.33 -14.25
N TYR A 61 -2.99 -14.59 -13.79
CA TYR A 61 -3.05 -13.14 -13.66
C TYR A 61 -1.84 -12.47 -14.33
N ASN A 62 -2.08 -11.33 -14.98
CA ASN A 62 -1.04 -10.35 -15.33
C ASN A 62 -0.70 -9.59 -14.05
N CYS A 63 0.41 -9.95 -13.40
CA CYS A 63 0.78 -9.42 -12.09
C CYS A 63 1.81 -8.29 -12.22
N MET A 64 1.70 -7.29 -11.34
CA MET A 64 2.63 -6.17 -11.26
C MET A 64 2.96 -5.84 -9.80
N ILE A 65 4.24 -5.52 -9.56
CA ILE A 65 4.75 -5.11 -8.24
C ILE A 65 5.14 -3.64 -8.29
N ASN A 66 4.47 -2.82 -7.50
CA ASN A 66 4.74 -1.40 -7.36
C ASN A 66 5.36 -1.11 -5.98
N LYS A 67 6.44 -0.32 -5.96
CA LYS A 67 7.08 0.17 -4.74
C LYS A 67 6.73 1.65 -4.60
N LEU A 68 5.84 1.98 -3.68
CA LEU A 68 5.26 3.31 -3.57
C LEU A 68 5.66 3.97 -2.25
N TYR A 69 5.90 5.28 -2.29
CA TYR A 69 5.96 6.12 -1.10
C TYR A 69 4.65 6.90 -0.98
N SER A 70 4.02 6.91 0.19
CA SER A 70 2.78 7.67 0.41
C SER A 70 2.94 9.18 0.14
N CYS A 71 4.13 9.74 0.35
CA CYS A 71 4.42 11.15 0.05
C CYS A 71 4.41 11.49 -1.44
N ASP A 72 4.52 10.52 -2.33
CA ASP A 72 4.33 10.72 -3.78
C ASP A 72 2.84 10.82 -4.17
N PHE A 73 1.93 10.59 -3.20
CA PHE A 73 0.47 10.58 -3.35
C PHE A 73 -0.19 11.52 -2.33
N GLU A 74 0.39 12.70 -2.10
CA GLU A 74 -0.21 13.79 -1.29
C GLU A 74 -0.46 13.44 0.19
N VAL A 75 0.16 12.37 0.70
CA VAL A 75 0.14 12.07 2.13
C VAL A 75 1.47 12.56 2.74
N PRO A 76 1.48 13.51 3.69
CA PRO A 76 2.71 14.04 4.31
C PRO A 76 3.31 13.06 5.32
N GLN A 77 3.59 11.86 4.86
CA GLN A 77 4.17 10.75 5.60
C GLN A 77 5.19 10.05 4.69
N LEU A 78 6.36 9.73 5.21
CA LEU A 78 7.32 8.88 4.52
C LEU A 78 7.03 7.40 4.83
N ARG A 79 6.02 6.82 4.16
CA ARG A 79 5.67 5.41 4.30
C ARG A 79 5.87 4.68 2.97
N ARG A 80 6.83 3.75 2.95
CA ARG A 80 7.10 2.90 1.79
C ARG A 80 6.31 1.60 1.86
N ARG A 81 5.60 1.26 0.79
CA ARG A 81 4.83 0.01 0.65
C ARG A 81 5.04 -0.66 -0.68
N VAL A 82 4.83 -1.98 -0.67
CA VAL A 82 4.78 -2.81 -1.86
C VAL A 82 3.31 -3.09 -2.12
N ILE A 83 2.87 -2.72 -3.31
CA ILE A 83 1.54 -3.03 -3.83
C ILE A 83 1.71 -4.06 -4.93
N ILE A 84 1.19 -5.26 -4.72
CA ILE A 84 1.12 -6.30 -5.74
C ILE A 84 -0.30 -6.29 -6.27
N MET A 85 -0.47 -6.10 -7.56
CA MET A 85 -1.78 -6.18 -8.20
C MET A 85 -1.75 -7.24 -9.29
N GLY A 86 -2.89 -7.86 -9.55
CA GLY A 86 -3.01 -8.79 -10.66
C GLY A 86 -4.36 -8.65 -11.34
N ILE A 87 -4.34 -8.61 -12.67
CA ILE A 87 -5.54 -8.60 -13.52
C ILE A 87 -5.66 -9.98 -14.17
N ARG A 88 -6.84 -10.60 -14.08
CA ARG A 88 -7.05 -11.95 -14.61
C ARG A 88 -6.85 -11.95 -16.13
N LYS A 89 -6.08 -12.91 -16.65
CA LYS A 89 -5.61 -12.92 -18.04
C LYS A 89 -6.72 -12.99 -19.08
N ASP A 90 -7.83 -13.63 -18.75
CA ASP A 90 -9.02 -13.76 -19.62
C ASP A 90 -9.69 -12.42 -19.93
N LEU A 91 -9.37 -11.36 -19.19
CA LEU A 91 -9.91 -10.01 -19.44
C LEU A 91 -9.17 -9.26 -20.55
N ASN A 92 -8.01 -9.76 -21.01
CA ASN A 92 -7.18 -9.10 -22.03
C ASN A 92 -6.82 -7.64 -21.72
N VAL A 93 -6.68 -7.30 -20.44
CA VAL A 93 -6.23 -5.99 -19.98
C VAL A 93 -4.79 -6.11 -19.47
N LEU A 94 -3.95 -5.17 -19.89
CA LEU A 94 -2.57 -5.04 -19.39
C LEU A 94 -2.56 -4.20 -18.12
N SER A 95 -1.76 -4.61 -17.14
CA SER A 95 -1.48 -3.80 -15.96
C SER A 95 -0.50 -2.69 -16.30
N GLU A 96 -0.81 -1.45 -15.91
CA GLU A 96 0.08 -0.30 -16.02
C GLU A 96 0.69 0.07 -14.65
N PRO A 97 1.92 0.61 -14.61
CA PRO A 97 2.56 1.05 -13.38
C PRO A 97 1.77 2.17 -12.72
N ILE A 98 1.71 2.15 -11.38
CA ILE A 98 1.04 3.22 -10.63
C ILE A 98 1.91 4.48 -10.70
N ILE A 99 1.37 5.54 -11.27
CA ILE A 99 2.06 6.82 -11.46
C ILE A 99 1.87 7.69 -10.21
N PRO A 100 2.96 8.19 -9.60
CA PRO A 100 2.92 9.24 -8.58
C PRO A 100 2.08 10.44 -8.98
N ILE A 101 1.24 10.94 -8.08
CA ILE A 101 0.45 12.16 -8.30
C ILE A 101 1.37 13.38 -8.25
N ASN A 102 2.27 13.41 -7.28
CA ASN A 102 3.11 14.57 -7.05
C ASN A 102 4.51 14.20 -6.52
N PRO A 103 5.36 13.58 -7.36
CA PRO A 103 6.67 13.09 -6.92
C PRO A 103 7.67 14.21 -6.61
N ASN A 104 7.48 15.40 -7.21
CA ASN A 104 8.42 16.51 -7.12
C ASN A 104 7.97 17.67 -6.21
N ASN A 105 6.70 17.72 -5.82
CA ASN A 105 6.15 18.76 -4.95
C ASN A 105 5.37 18.13 -3.78
N ARG A 106 6.10 17.41 -2.91
CA ARG A 106 5.52 16.69 -1.78
C ARG A 106 5.04 17.64 -0.68
N ILE A 107 3.84 17.40 -0.17
CA ILE A 107 3.29 18.17 0.96
C ILE A 107 4.18 17.99 2.18
N LEU A 108 4.62 19.11 2.74
CA LEU A 108 5.42 19.11 3.96
C LEU A 108 4.53 19.15 5.21
N LEU A 109 5.01 18.58 6.30
CA LEU A 109 4.26 18.55 7.57
C LEU A 109 3.97 19.96 8.11
N ASN A 110 4.92 20.88 7.97
CA ASN A 110 4.75 22.27 8.39
C ASN A 110 3.67 22.97 7.55
N GLU A 111 3.60 22.74 6.24
CA GLU A 111 2.57 23.29 5.37
C GLU A 111 1.18 22.79 5.77
N LEU A 112 1.04 21.48 6.01
CA LEU A 112 -0.22 20.91 6.48
C LEU A 112 -0.60 21.48 7.86
N LEU A 113 0.34 21.55 8.79
CA LEU A 113 0.08 22.06 10.14
C LEU A 113 -0.35 23.54 10.10
N LEU A 114 0.32 24.36 9.29
CA LEU A 114 -0.05 25.76 9.10
C LEU A 114 -1.46 25.91 8.54
N ALA A 115 -1.82 25.11 7.53
CA ALA A 115 -3.16 25.10 6.95
C ALA A 115 -4.24 24.71 7.98
N LEU A 116 -3.97 23.68 8.81
CA LEU A 116 -4.88 23.28 9.89
C LEU A 116 -5.06 24.39 10.93
N MET A 117 -3.97 25.04 11.36
CA MET A 117 -4.02 26.16 12.31
C MET A 117 -4.75 27.39 11.75
N GLN A 118 -4.67 27.63 10.44
CA GLN A 118 -5.44 28.71 9.79
C GLN A 118 -6.94 28.40 9.78
N ASN A 119 -7.31 27.17 9.42
CA ASN A 119 -8.71 26.73 9.42
C ASN A 119 -9.35 26.78 10.81
N GLU A 120 -8.63 26.41 11.87
CA GLU A 120 -9.15 26.52 13.25
C GLU A 120 -9.47 27.97 13.62
N ARG A 121 -8.58 28.92 13.31
CA ARG A 121 -8.81 30.35 13.56
C ARG A 121 -10.00 30.91 12.78
N GLU A 122 -10.20 30.48 11.54
CA GLU A 122 -11.36 30.88 10.74
C GLU A 122 -12.67 30.32 11.31
N CYS A 123 -12.67 29.07 11.77
CA CYS A 123 -13.81 28.46 12.46
C CYS A 123 -14.14 29.21 13.76
N GLU A 124 -13.15 29.50 14.61
CA GLU A 124 -13.36 30.27 15.85
C GLU A 124 -13.92 31.68 15.59
N THR A 125 -13.44 32.34 14.53
CA THR A 125 -13.92 33.68 14.14
C THR A 125 -15.37 33.62 13.66
N LYS A 126 -15.74 32.59 12.88
CA LYS A 126 -17.13 32.36 12.44
C LYS A 126 -18.06 32.06 13.62
N VAL A 127 -17.65 31.23 14.58
CA VAL A 127 -18.44 30.91 15.78
C VAL A 127 -18.68 32.15 16.64
N LYS A 128 -17.64 32.97 16.88
CA LYS A 128 -17.79 34.25 17.59
C LYS A 128 -18.69 35.25 16.83
N GLY A 129 -18.62 35.27 15.50
CA GLY A 129 -19.45 36.13 14.65
C GLY A 129 -20.92 35.71 14.57
N MET A 130 -21.25 34.45 14.86
CA MET A 130 -22.63 33.94 14.88
C MET A 130 -23.35 34.17 16.23
N GLY A 131 -22.71 34.83 17.20
CA GLY A 131 -23.33 35.13 18.50
C GLY A 131 -23.60 33.91 19.38
N LEU A 132 -23.08 32.74 19.01
CA LEU A 132 -23.15 31.50 19.81
C LEU A 132 -21.97 31.46 20.78
N SER A 133 -21.93 32.38 21.73
CA SER A 133 -21.19 32.17 22.97
C SER A 133 -22.19 31.74 24.03
N SER A 134 -21.97 30.55 24.61
CA SER A 134 -22.61 30.08 25.85
C SER A 134 -22.49 31.12 26.97
#